data_AF-A0A925IFH3-F1
#
_entry.id   AF-A0A925IFH3-F1
#
_cell.length_a   1.000
_cell.length_b   1.000
_cell.length_c   1.000
_cell.angle_alpha   90.00
_cell.angle_beta   90.00
_cell.angle_gamma   90.00
#
_symmetry.space_group_name_H-M   'P 1'
#
loop_
_entity.id
_entity.type
_entity.pdbx_description
1 polymer ?
#
loop_
_entity_poly.entity_id
_entity_poly.type
_entity_poly.pdbx_seq_one_letter_code
_entity_poly.pdbx_strand_id
1 'polypeptide(L)'
;MGRIIGIDLGTTNSVVAVMEGGEPVVIPSSEGGRLIPSVVALGKDNNRLVGKVARNQAVVNPENTIFSVKRFMGRKFNDPLVQQTINIVPYKVAAAPNGDARVVMGDKEYSPPEVSAMILQKIKADAEAYLGETVDRAVITVPAYFNDSQRNATKDAGRIAGLEVLRIINEPTASSLAYGLGEKSKNEIIAVYDLGGGTFDISILEVGDGVFEVRSTNGDTYLGGDNFDERIIGWLADEFKKENGIDLR
;
A
#
# COMPACT_ATOMS: atom_id res chain seq x y z
N MET A 1 23.18 -5.87 14.86
CA MET A 1 21.85 -6.24 14.35
C MET A 1 21.05 -4.95 14.30
N GLY A 2 20.56 -4.55 13.12
CA GLY A 2 19.84 -3.28 12.96
C GLY A 2 18.47 -3.30 13.65
N ARG A 3 17.88 -2.13 13.88
CA ARG A 3 16.51 -2.03 14.39
C ARG A 3 15.50 -2.70 13.46
N ILE A 4 14.41 -3.20 14.05
CA ILE A 4 13.25 -3.70 13.31
C ILE A 4 12.29 -2.53 13.09
N ILE A 5 11.88 -2.29 11.85
CA ILE A 5 10.88 -1.27 11.51
C ILE A 5 9.50 -1.90 11.27
N GLY A 6 8.45 -1.18 11.61
CA GLY A 6 7.08 -1.49 11.21
C GLY A 6 6.71 -0.67 9.99
N ILE A 7 6.24 -1.31 8.93
CA ILE A 7 5.84 -0.65 7.68
C ILE A 7 4.37 -0.91 7.41
N ASP A 8 3.60 0.16 7.35
CA ASP A 8 2.30 0.14 6.71
C ASP A 8 2.47 0.33 5.19
N LEU A 9 2.22 -0.72 4.40
CA LEU A 9 2.31 -0.69 2.94
C LEU A 9 0.91 -0.51 2.35
N GLY A 10 0.39 0.73 2.36
CA GLY A 10 -0.97 1.00 1.88
C GLY A 10 -1.08 1.18 0.36
N THR A 11 -2.32 1.15 -0.14
CA THR A 11 -2.63 1.33 -1.58
C THR A 11 -2.22 2.71 -2.09
N THR A 12 -2.52 3.76 -1.32
CA THR A 12 -2.29 5.16 -1.73
C THR A 12 -1.08 5.76 -1.03
N ASN A 13 -0.92 5.49 0.26
CA ASN A 13 0.20 5.96 1.07
C ASN A 13 0.74 4.81 1.91
N SER A 14 2.01 4.91 2.25
CA SER A 14 2.73 4.03 3.15
C SER A 14 3.31 4.83 4.31
N VAL A 15 3.54 4.17 5.44
CA VAL A 15 4.09 4.76 6.67
C VAL A 15 5.13 3.82 7.26
N VAL A 16 6.15 4.38 7.90
CA VAL A 16 7.14 3.60 8.64
C VAL A 16 7.27 4.12 10.06
N ALA A 17 7.37 3.19 11.01
CA ALA A 17 7.58 3.47 12.41
C ALA A 17 8.65 2.56 13.00
N VAL A 18 9.23 3.01 14.13
CA VAL A 18 10.23 2.27 14.91
C VAL A 18 9.91 2.46 16.40
N MET A 19 10.32 1.51 17.23
CA MET A 19 10.24 1.67 18.68
C MET A 19 11.46 2.46 19.19
N GLU A 20 11.23 3.57 19.87
CA GLU A 20 12.26 4.37 20.54
C GLU A 20 11.86 4.65 21.99
N GLY A 21 12.73 4.32 22.95
CA GLY A 21 12.47 4.58 24.36
C GLY A 21 11.21 3.89 24.92
N GLY A 22 10.72 2.83 24.27
CA GLY A 22 9.49 2.13 24.63
C GLY A 22 8.23 2.63 23.91
N GLU A 23 8.33 3.70 23.12
CA GLU A 23 7.21 4.31 22.39
C GLU A 23 7.36 4.14 20.87
N PRO A 24 6.26 3.99 20.12
CA PRO A 24 6.29 3.94 18.66
C PRO A 24 6.47 5.35 18.09
N VAL A 25 7.48 5.53 17.24
CA VAL A 25 7.78 6.80 16.56
C VAL A 25 7.65 6.62 15.06
N VAL A 26 6.80 7.44 14.43
CA VAL A 26 6.68 7.50 12.97
C VAL A 26 7.87 8.27 12.39
N ILE A 27 8.60 7.62 11.48
CA ILE A 27 9.77 8.20 10.82
C ILE A 27 9.30 9.08 9.65
N PRO A 28 9.70 10.36 9.59
CA PRO A 28 9.42 11.20 8.42
C PRO A 28 10.25 10.73 7.22
N SER A 29 9.65 10.82 6.03
CA SER A 29 10.37 10.68 4.76
C SER A 29 11.44 11.76 4.58
N SER A 30 12.38 11.54 3.65
CA SER A 30 13.36 12.56 3.26
C SER A 30 12.73 13.88 2.77
N GLU A 31 11.48 13.84 2.32
CA GLU A 31 10.67 14.99 1.90
C GLU A 31 9.93 15.68 3.07
N GLY A 32 10.16 15.25 4.31
CA GLY A 32 9.60 15.83 5.55
C GLY A 32 8.17 15.38 5.89
N GLY A 33 7.51 14.62 5.02
CA GLY A 33 6.18 14.08 5.27
C GLY A 33 6.21 12.77 6.05
N ARG A 34 5.22 12.52 6.92
CA ARG A 34 5.03 11.23 7.61
C ARG A 34 4.32 10.17 6.78
N LEU A 35 3.73 10.58 5.64
CA LEU A 35 3.13 9.70 4.66
C LEU A 35 3.99 9.70 3.40
N ILE A 36 4.33 8.51 2.92
CA ILE A 36 5.04 8.29 1.67
C ILE A 36 4.02 7.78 0.66
N PRO A 37 3.65 8.52 -0.39
CA PRO A 37 2.72 7.97 -1.37
C PRO A 37 3.28 6.71 -2.03
N SER A 38 2.41 5.73 -2.21
CA SER A 38 2.70 4.42 -2.80
C SER A 38 2.74 4.52 -4.33
N VAL A 39 3.64 5.37 -4.83
CA VAL A 39 3.74 5.75 -6.24
C VAL A 39 5.17 5.58 -6.71
N VAL A 40 5.34 4.95 -7.86
CA VAL A 40 6.63 4.73 -8.52
C VAL A 40 6.53 5.27 -9.93
N ALA A 41 7.57 5.95 -10.41
CA ALA A 41 7.61 6.40 -11.79
C ALA A 41 8.98 6.32 -12.42
N LEU A 42 9.01 6.36 -13.75
CA LEU A 42 10.23 6.59 -14.52
C LEU A 42 10.33 8.08 -14.88
N GLY A 43 11.35 8.76 -14.40
CA GLY A 43 11.63 10.15 -14.75
C GLY A 43 12.18 10.29 -16.18
N LYS A 44 12.31 11.53 -16.64
CA LYS A 44 12.74 11.85 -18.03
C LYS A 44 14.10 11.26 -18.42
N ASP A 45 15.00 11.12 -17.46
CA ASP A 45 16.34 10.57 -17.67
C ASP A 45 16.41 9.06 -17.39
N ASN A 46 15.26 8.36 -17.42
CA ASN A 46 15.10 6.96 -17.03
C ASN A 46 15.52 6.64 -15.59
N ASN A 47 15.57 7.66 -14.72
CA ASN A 47 15.78 7.46 -13.29
C ASN A 47 14.48 7.04 -12.61
N ARG A 48 14.57 6.11 -11.65
CA ARG A 48 13.40 5.71 -10.85
C ARG A 48 13.07 6.79 -9.83
N LEU A 49 11.83 7.25 -9.84
CA LEU A 49 11.24 8.12 -8.84
C LEU A 49 10.30 7.30 -7.96
N VAL A 50 10.26 7.60 -6.66
CA VAL A 50 9.36 6.95 -5.70
C VAL A 50 8.79 8.01 -4.78
N GLY A 51 7.57 7.81 -4.28
CA GLY A 51 7.00 8.69 -3.28
C GLY A 51 6.54 10.02 -3.87
N LYS A 52 6.73 11.10 -3.12
CA LYS A 52 6.18 12.43 -3.45
C LYS A 52 6.66 12.91 -4.82
N VAL A 53 7.92 12.64 -5.16
CA VAL A 53 8.52 13.04 -6.43
C VAL A 53 7.85 12.33 -7.61
N ALA A 54 7.55 11.03 -7.47
CA ALA A 54 6.82 10.27 -8.49
C ALA A 54 5.37 10.75 -8.64
N ARG A 55 4.69 11.04 -7.52
CA ARG A 55 3.31 11.56 -7.54
C ARG A 55 3.21 12.92 -8.23
N ASN A 56 4.16 13.83 -7.99
CA ASN A 56 4.11 15.19 -8.52
C ASN A 56 4.13 15.27 -10.06
N GLN A 57 4.71 14.27 -10.73
CA GLN A 57 4.82 14.24 -12.19
C GLN A 57 3.75 13.37 -12.86
N ALA A 58 2.83 12.78 -12.10
CA ALA A 58 1.81 11.86 -12.62
C ALA A 58 0.97 12.46 -13.76
N VAL A 59 0.63 13.75 -13.66
CA VAL A 59 -0.21 14.44 -14.67
C VAL A 59 0.49 14.61 -16.03
N VAL A 60 1.82 14.73 -16.06
CA VAL A 60 2.59 14.91 -17.30
C VAL A 60 3.23 13.62 -17.82
N ASN A 61 3.17 12.54 -17.04
CA ASN A 61 3.74 11.24 -17.38
C ASN A 61 2.88 10.09 -16.80
N PRO A 62 1.59 10.01 -17.18
CA PRO A 62 0.64 9.10 -16.54
C PRO A 62 0.92 7.63 -16.85
N GLU A 63 1.34 7.30 -18.08
CA GLU A 63 1.60 5.92 -18.51
C GLU A 63 2.81 5.28 -17.81
N ASN A 64 3.76 6.09 -17.33
CA ASN A 64 4.94 5.61 -16.61
C ASN A 64 4.91 5.96 -15.11
N THR A 65 3.73 6.28 -14.58
CA THR A 65 3.53 6.53 -13.14
C THR A 65 2.58 5.48 -12.57
N ILE A 66 3.14 4.53 -11.84
CA ILE A 66 2.41 3.43 -11.24
C ILE A 66 1.96 3.81 -9.83
N PHE A 67 0.65 3.79 -9.60
CA PHE A 67 -0.02 3.99 -8.31
C PHE A 67 -1.09 2.91 -8.11
N SER A 68 -1.61 2.72 -6.90
CA SER A 68 -2.61 1.68 -6.59
C SER A 68 -2.17 0.25 -6.95
N VAL A 69 -0.86 -0.01 -7.03
CA VAL A 69 -0.31 -1.32 -7.42
C VAL A 69 -0.75 -2.47 -6.51
N LYS A 70 -1.10 -2.14 -5.25
CA LYS A 70 -1.63 -3.09 -4.26
C LYS A 70 -2.93 -3.76 -4.73
N ARG A 71 -3.72 -3.12 -5.62
CA ARG A 71 -4.92 -3.73 -6.23
C ARG A 71 -4.59 -4.93 -7.14
N PHE A 72 -3.38 -5.02 -7.68
CA PHE A 72 -2.91 -6.14 -8.51
C PHE A 72 -2.12 -7.20 -7.73
N MET A 73 -1.78 -6.94 -6.46
CA MET A 73 -0.93 -7.79 -5.65
C MET A 73 -1.47 -9.22 -5.59
N GLY A 74 -0.67 -10.21 -5.97
CA GLY A 74 -1.03 -11.64 -5.92
C GLY A 74 -2.22 -12.06 -6.80
N ARG A 75 -2.64 -11.23 -7.78
CA ARG A 75 -3.78 -11.51 -8.66
C ARG A 75 -3.36 -11.98 -10.06
N LYS A 76 -4.26 -12.75 -10.68
CA LYS A 76 -4.16 -13.13 -12.09
C LYS A 76 -4.65 -12.00 -12.98
N PHE A 77 -4.07 -11.88 -14.18
CA PHE A 77 -4.46 -10.87 -15.15
C PHE A 77 -5.96 -10.95 -15.49
N ASN A 78 -6.50 -12.16 -15.64
CA ASN A 78 -7.92 -12.38 -15.96
C ASN A 78 -8.87 -12.29 -14.76
N ASP A 79 -8.40 -11.93 -13.55
CA ASP A 79 -9.27 -11.67 -12.40
C ASP A 79 -10.22 -10.50 -12.75
N PRO A 80 -11.55 -10.64 -12.57
CA PRO A 80 -12.50 -9.57 -12.85
C PRO A 80 -12.14 -8.23 -12.18
N LEU A 81 -11.58 -8.26 -10.96
CA LEU A 81 -11.17 -7.06 -10.23
C LEU A 81 -9.93 -6.42 -10.87
N VAL A 82 -9.02 -7.22 -11.43
CA VAL A 82 -7.89 -6.71 -12.22
C VAL A 82 -8.39 -6.05 -13.50
N GLN A 83 -9.33 -6.68 -14.22
CA GLN A 83 -9.92 -6.10 -15.42
C GLN A 83 -10.66 -4.78 -15.14
N GLN A 84 -11.36 -4.70 -14.00
CA GLN A 84 -11.94 -3.44 -13.54
C GLN A 84 -10.87 -2.38 -13.24
N THR A 85 -9.75 -2.76 -12.62
CA THR A 85 -8.67 -1.83 -12.30
C THR A 85 -8.01 -1.28 -13.57
N ILE A 86 -7.86 -2.12 -14.60
CA ILE A 86 -7.28 -1.73 -15.90
C ILE A 86 -8.06 -0.58 -16.54
N ASN A 87 -9.38 -0.54 -16.36
CA ASN A 87 -10.21 0.51 -16.95
C ASN A 87 -10.09 1.88 -16.25
N ILE A 88 -9.48 1.94 -15.06
CA ILE A 88 -9.41 3.16 -14.25
C ILE A 88 -7.97 3.67 -14.07
N VAL A 89 -6.97 2.90 -14.48
CA VAL A 89 -5.56 3.31 -14.40
C VAL A 89 -5.03 3.72 -15.77
N PRO A 90 -4.15 4.74 -15.86
CA PRO A 90 -3.67 5.23 -17.15
C PRO A 90 -2.48 4.43 -17.71
N TYR A 91 -1.87 3.58 -16.89
CA TYR A 91 -0.71 2.77 -17.30
C TYR A 91 -1.14 1.40 -17.78
N LYS A 92 -0.30 0.79 -18.63
CA LYS A 92 -0.60 -0.51 -19.22
C LYS A 92 -0.37 -1.64 -18.20
N VAL A 93 -1.29 -2.61 -18.22
CA VAL A 93 -1.19 -3.87 -17.49
C VAL A 93 -1.10 -5.01 -18.49
N ALA A 94 -0.26 -6.00 -18.23
CA ALA A 94 0.00 -7.15 -19.08
C ALA A 94 -0.14 -8.46 -18.31
N ALA A 95 -0.35 -9.55 -19.04
CA ALA A 95 -0.32 -10.91 -18.49
C ALA A 95 1.10 -11.47 -18.57
N ALA A 96 1.64 -11.91 -17.44
CA ALA A 96 2.85 -12.72 -17.41
C ALA A 96 2.61 -14.10 -18.07
N PRO A 97 3.65 -14.84 -18.46
CA PRO A 97 3.51 -16.19 -19.01
C PRO A 97 2.73 -17.18 -18.12
N ASN A 98 2.77 -16.99 -16.80
CA ASN A 98 2.04 -17.78 -15.81
C ASN A 98 0.63 -17.22 -15.48
N GLY A 99 0.19 -16.21 -16.24
CA GLY A 99 -1.10 -15.54 -16.09
C GLY A 99 -1.18 -14.50 -14.97
N ASP A 100 -0.10 -14.21 -14.25
CA ASP A 100 -0.09 -13.14 -13.22
C ASP A 100 -0.21 -11.76 -13.85
N ALA A 101 -0.85 -10.83 -13.16
CA ALA A 101 -0.90 -9.43 -13.58
C ALA A 101 0.48 -8.78 -13.43
N ARG A 102 0.91 -8.03 -14.45
CA ARG A 102 2.12 -7.18 -14.44
C ARG A 102 1.77 -5.78 -14.90
N VAL A 103 2.50 -4.78 -14.40
CA VAL A 103 2.38 -3.40 -14.85
C VAL A 103 3.56 -3.05 -15.76
N VAL A 104 3.31 -2.23 -16.77
CA VAL A 104 4.33 -1.77 -17.70
C VAL A 104 4.78 -0.38 -17.28
N MET A 105 6.08 -0.17 -17.15
CA MET A 105 6.68 1.14 -16.86
C MET A 105 7.95 1.28 -17.72
N GLY A 106 7.93 2.22 -18.67
CA GLY A 106 8.87 2.27 -19.77
C GLY A 106 8.77 1.00 -20.64
N ASP A 107 9.90 0.48 -21.08
CA ASP A 107 9.97 -0.72 -21.93
C ASP A 107 9.98 -2.04 -21.13
N LYS A 108 9.62 -2.02 -19.84
CA LYS A 108 9.72 -3.17 -18.94
C LYS A 108 8.41 -3.49 -18.25
N GLU A 109 8.16 -4.79 -18.09
CA GLU A 109 7.10 -5.32 -17.25
C GLU A 109 7.61 -5.60 -15.85
N TYR A 110 6.88 -5.12 -14.85
CA TYR A 110 7.16 -5.36 -13.44
C TYR A 110 5.99 -6.11 -12.81
N SER A 111 6.31 -7.08 -11.98
CA SER A 111 5.35 -7.68 -11.08
C SER A 111 4.93 -6.68 -9.98
N PRO A 112 3.72 -6.79 -9.43
CA PRO A 112 3.30 -5.97 -8.29
C PRO A 112 4.27 -6.04 -7.09
N PRO A 113 4.86 -7.21 -6.73
CA PRO A 113 5.91 -7.27 -5.72
C PRO A 113 7.14 -6.43 -6.04
N GLU A 114 7.60 -6.38 -7.30
CA GLU A 114 8.76 -5.57 -7.68
C GLU A 114 8.49 -4.07 -7.52
N VAL A 115 7.30 -3.60 -7.91
CA VAL A 115 6.91 -2.19 -7.74
C VAL A 115 6.76 -1.85 -6.25
N SER A 116 6.10 -2.71 -5.47
CA SER A 116 5.99 -2.54 -4.02
C SER A 116 7.37 -2.58 -3.34
N ALA A 117 8.30 -3.39 -3.85
CA ALA A 117 9.67 -3.41 -3.35
C ALA A 117 10.39 -2.08 -3.58
N MET A 118 10.14 -1.38 -4.69
CA MET A 118 10.71 -0.04 -4.91
C MET A 118 10.20 0.98 -3.88
N ILE A 119 8.93 0.86 -3.46
CA ILE A 119 8.35 1.67 -2.37
C ILE A 119 9.03 1.32 -1.05
N LEU A 120 9.14 0.02 -0.73
CA LEU A 120 9.79 -0.47 0.48
C LEU A 120 11.28 -0.10 0.55
N GLN A 121 11.99 -0.07 -0.58
CA GLN A 121 13.38 0.37 -0.67
C GLN A 121 13.53 1.85 -0.32
N LYS A 122 12.62 2.71 -0.79
CA LYS A 122 12.62 4.13 -0.39
C LYS A 122 12.32 4.29 1.09
N ILE A 123 11.33 3.57 1.61
CA ILE A 123 10.98 3.56 3.04
C ILE A 123 12.17 3.12 3.89
N LYS A 124 12.84 2.04 3.50
CA LYS A 124 14.06 1.56 4.13
C LYS A 124 15.16 2.63 4.13
N ALA A 125 15.43 3.25 2.98
CA ALA A 125 16.46 4.29 2.88
C ALA A 125 16.15 5.50 3.77
N ASP A 126 14.89 5.92 3.86
CA ASP A 126 14.47 6.99 4.77
C ASP A 126 14.65 6.60 6.24
N ALA A 127 14.30 5.36 6.60
CA ALA A 127 14.50 4.85 7.95
C ALA A 127 15.98 4.76 8.31
N GLU A 128 16.84 4.28 7.41
CA GLU A 128 18.29 4.21 7.61
C GLU A 128 18.90 5.60 7.78
N ALA A 129 18.46 6.58 6.96
CA ALA A 129 18.91 7.97 7.08
C ALA A 129 18.50 8.61 8.41
N TYR A 130 17.30 8.32 8.91
CA TYR A 130 16.82 8.79 10.20
C TYR A 130 17.56 8.15 11.37
N LEU A 131 17.78 6.83 11.32
CA LEU A 131 18.37 6.05 12.40
C LEU A 131 19.90 6.12 12.45
N GLY A 132 20.56 6.44 11.33
CA GLY A 132 22.02 6.45 11.22
C GLY A 132 22.64 5.04 11.19
N GLU A 133 21.85 4.01 10.92
CA GLU A 133 22.27 2.62 10.87
C GLU A 133 21.50 1.84 9.78
N THR A 134 22.01 0.67 9.39
CA THR A 134 21.37 -0.20 8.40
C THR A 134 20.12 -0.87 8.97
N VAL A 135 19.07 -0.98 8.15
CA VAL A 135 17.80 -1.63 8.50
C VAL A 135 17.60 -2.85 7.60
N ASP A 136 17.63 -4.04 8.20
CA ASP A 136 17.54 -5.32 7.49
C ASP A 136 16.28 -6.12 7.79
N ARG A 137 15.47 -5.69 8.77
CA ARG A 137 14.33 -6.46 9.27
C ARG A 137 13.08 -5.60 9.39
N ALA A 138 11.94 -6.17 8.99
CA ALA A 138 10.67 -5.45 9.04
C ALA A 138 9.49 -6.34 9.44
N VAL A 139 8.47 -5.70 10.02
CA VAL A 139 7.08 -6.17 10.07
C VAL A 139 6.30 -5.36 9.04
N ILE A 140 5.55 -6.03 8.15
CA ILE A 140 4.83 -5.37 7.05
C ILE A 140 3.32 -5.65 7.19
N THR A 141 2.49 -4.62 7.03
CA THR A 141 1.03 -4.75 7.08
C THR A 141 0.46 -5.35 5.79
N VAL A 142 -0.70 -6.01 5.92
CA VAL A 142 -1.59 -6.38 4.82
C VAL A 142 -3.05 -6.26 5.28
N PRO A 143 -4.01 -6.07 4.36
CA PRO A 143 -5.44 -6.11 4.69
C PRO A 143 -5.79 -7.45 5.35
N ALA A 144 -6.72 -7.44 6.31
CA ALA A 144 -7.11 -8.66 7.02
C ALA A 144 -7.65 -9.72 6.04
N TYR A 145 -8.40 -9.27 5.03
CA TYR A 145 -9.03 -10.14 4.04
C TYR A 145 -8.11 -10.57 2.88
N PHE A 146 -6.80 -10.27 2.93
CA PHE A 146 -5.85 -10.80 1.95
C PHE A 146 -5.72 -12.32 2.03
N ASN A 147 -5.78 -12.97 0.86
CA ASN A 147 -5.55 -14.41 0.71
C ASN A 147 -4.05 -14.78 0.73
N ASP A 148 -3.75 -16.07 0.70
CA ASP A 148 -2.37 -16.58 0.77
C ASP A 148 -1.47 -16.08 -0.36
N SER A 149 -1.99 -15.98 -1.59
CA SER A 149 -1.23 -15.46 -2.74
C SER A 149 -0.81 -14.01 -2.50
N GLN A 150 -1.75 -13.17 -2.04
CA GLN A 150 -1.51 -11.76 -1.78
C GLN A 150 -0.54 -11.55 -0.62
N ARG A 151 -0.67 -12.34 0.46
CA ARG A 151 0.25 -12.32 1.61
C ARG A 151 1.68 -12.71 1.21
N ASN A 152 1.81 -13.77 0.41
CA ASN A 152 3.12 -14.21 -0.10
C ASN A 152 3.74 -13.16 -1.03
N ALA A 153 2.95 -12.56 -1.91
CA ALA A 153 3.41 -11.51 -2.81
C ALA A 153 3.92 -10.27 -2.05
N THR A 154 3.23 -9.85 -0.97
CA THR A 154 3.73 -8.78 -0.09
C THR A 154 5.01 -9.17 0.65
N LYS A 155 5.11 -10.42 1.12
CA LYS A 155 6.35 -10.93 1.74
C LYS A 155 7.52 -10.92 0.75
N ASP A 156 7.26 -11.28 -0.50
CA ASP A 156 8.27 -11.26 -1.57
C ASP A 156 8.69 -9.83 -1.90
N ALA A 157 7.76 -8.86 -1.90
CA ALA A 157 8.12 -7.45 -2.04
C ALA A 157 9.12 -7.01 -0.96
N GLY A 158 8.91 -7.42 0.29
CA GLY A 158 9.87 -7.17 1.38
C GLY A 158 11.24 -7.80 1.12
N ARG A 159 11.28 -9.05 0.68
CA ARG A 159 12.54 -9.74 0.33
C ARG A 159 13.29 -9.05 -0.80
N ILE A 160 12.59 -8.68 -1.88
CA ILE A 160 13.17 -7.96 -3.03
C ILE A 160 13.70 -6.58 -2.59
N ALA A 161 13.07 -5.96 -1.58
CA ALA A 161 13.53 -4.71 -0.99
C ALA A 161 14.77 -4.86 -0.09
N GLY A 162 15.26 -6.09 0.13
CA GLY A 162 16.37 -6.36 1.04
C GLY A 162 15.96 -6.25 2.51
N LEU A 163 14.72 -6.62 2.82
CA LEU A 163 14.20 -6.75 4.18
C LEU A 163 13.88 -8.22 4.48
N GLU A 164 14.41 -8.72 5.59
CA GLU A 164 13.90 -9.94 6.23
C GLU A 164 12.55 -9.62 6.87
N VAL A 165 11.48 -10.16 6.27
CA VAL A 165 10.11 -9.98 6.74
C VAL A 165 9.84 -10.94 7.90
N LEU A 166 9.98 -10.42 9.12
CA LEU A 166 9.80 -11.17 10.36
C LEU A 166 8.33 -11.54 10.60
N ARG A 167 7.40 -10.66 10.19
CA ARG A 167 5.97 -10.89 10.32
C ARG A 167 5.20 -10.11 9.26
N ILE A 168 4.18 -10.76 8.73
CA ILE A 168 3.07 -10.10 8.04
C ILE A 168 1.96 -9.94 9.09
N ILE A 169 1.52 -8.71 9.33
CA ILE A 169 0.47 -8.41 10.31
C ILE A 169 -0.76 -7.85 9.59
N ASN A 170 -1.95 -8.20 10.08
CA ASN A 170 -3.17 -7.62 9.55
C ASN A 170 -3.29 -6.16 9.98
N GLU A 171 -3.67 -5.29 9.05
CA GLU A 171 -3.90 -3.85 9.27
C GLU A 171 -4.78 -3.58 10.50
N PRO A 172 -6.00 -4.15 10.65
CA PRO A 172 -6.82 -3.87 11.83
C PRO A 172 -6.22 -4.40 13.14
N THR A 173 -5.42 -5.48 13.09
CA THR A 173 -4.67 -5.95 14.26
C THR A 173 -3.56 -4.96 14.65
N ALA A 174 -2.81 -4.43 13.68
CA ALA A 174 -1.81 -3.41 13.93
C ALA A 174 -2.44 -2.13 14.54
N SER A 175 -3.60 -1.72 14.02
CA SER A 175 -4.37 -0.60 14.57
C SER A 175 -4.83 -0.86 16.01
N SER A 176 -5.29 -2.08 16.33
CA SER A 176 -5.65 -2.44 17.71
C SER A 176 -4.47 -2.42 18.67
N LEU A 177 -3.27 -2.85 18.21
CA LEU A 177 -2.04 -2.81 19.00
C LEU A 177 -1.64 -1.36 19.29
N ALA A 178 -1.76 -0.48 18.30
CA ALA A 178 -1.47 0.94 18.48
C ALA A 178 -2.47 1.62 19.43
N TYR A 179 -3.76 1.27 19.34
CA TYR A 179 -4.81 1.78 20.21
C TYR A 179 -4.64 1.32 21.67
N GLY A 180 -4.34 0.04 21.90
CA GLY A 180 -4.18 -0.53 23.24
C GLY A 180 -2.81 -0.28 23.90
N LEU A 181 -1.87 0.36 23.21
CA LEU A 181 -0.53 0.60 23.75
C LEU A 181 -0.59 1.66 24.86
N GLY A 182 -0.10 1.32 26.06
CA GLY A 182 -0.08 2.22 27.22
C GLY A 182 -1.39 2.26 28.03
N GLU A 183 -2.47 1.66 27.52
CA GLU A 183 -3.73 1.49 28.23
C GLU A 183 -3.57 0.45 29.35
N LYS A 184 -3.76 0.88 30.60
CA LYS A 184 -3.76 -0.03 31.75
C LYS A 184 -5.19 -0.46 32.06
N SER A 185 -5.47 -1.74 31.83
CA SER A 185 -6.44 -2.51 32.62
C SER A 185 -7.92 -2.39 32.26
N LYS A 186 -8.29 -2.39 30.98
CA LYS A 186 -9.67 -2.70 30.58
C LYS A 186 -9.69 -3.76 29.50
N ASN A 187 -10.32 -4.90 29.80
CA ASN A 187 -10.75 -5.83 28.77
C ASN A 187 -11.95 -5.20 28.07
N GLU A 188 -11.79 -4.90 26.80
CA GLU A 188 -12.83 -4.30 25.98
C GLU A 188 -12.93 -4.98 24.63
N ILE A 189 -14.13 -4.89 24.05
CA ILE A 189 -14.41 -5.36 22.70
C ILE A 189 -14.48 -4.13 21.82
N ILE A 190 -13.56 -4.03 20.86
CA ILE A 190 -13.50 -2.93 19.89
C ILE A 190 -13.88 -3.41 18.50
N ALA A 191 -14.37 -2.47 17.70
CA ALA A 191 -14.55 -2.64 16.26
C ALA A 191 -13.55 -1.73 15.54
N VAL A 192 -12.66 -2.31 14.74
CA VAL A 192 -11.76 -1.57 13.86
C VAL A 192 -12.37 -1.54 12.47
N TYR A 193 -12.88 -0.38 12.08
CA TYR A 193 -13.36 -0.08 10.74
C TYR A 193 -12.24 0.63 9.98
N ASP A 194 -11.68 -0.02 8.96
CA ASP A 194 -10.57 0.48 8.16
C ASP A 194 -11.00 0.59 6.71
N LEU A 195 -11.14 1.83 6.21
CA LEU A 195 -11.49 2.13 4.81
C LEU A 195 -10.37 2.95 4.18
N GLY A 196 -9.47 2.26 3.50
CA GLY A 196 -8.31 2.84 2.84
C GLY A 196 -8.58 3.28 1.40
N GLY A 197 -7.50 3.48 0.63
CA GLY A 197 -7.60 3.82 -0.79
C GLY A 197 -8.02 2.66 -1.71
N GLY A 198 -7.76 1.42 -1.29
CA GLY A 198 -8.03 0.23 -2.11
C GLY A 198 -8.82 -0.87 -1.45
N THR A 199 -8.88 -0.87 -0.12
CA THR A 199 -9.42 -1.98 0.67
C THR A 199 -10.25 -1.46 1.83
N PHE A 200 -11.23 -2.26 2.19
CA PHE A 200 -12.08 -2.09 3.35
C PHE A 200 -11.97 -3.32 4.23
N ASP A 201 -11.71 -3.15 5.52
CA ASP A 201 -11.74 -4.20 6.52
C ASP A 201 -12.59 -3.75 7.73
N ILE A 202 -13.29 -4.71 8.32
CA ILE A 202 -13.96 -4.58 9.61
C ILE A 202 -13.58 -5.76 10.48
N SER A 203 -13.01 -5.50 11.65
CA SER A 203 -12.63 -6.54 12.61
C SER A 203 -13.17 -6.25 13.99
N ILE A 204 -13.71 -7.27 14.64
CA ILE A 204 -14.09 -7.22 16.06
C ILE A 204 -12.97 -7.86 16.85
N LEU A 205 -12.37 -7.11 17.77
CA LEU A 205 -11.25 -7.56 18.57
C LEU A 205 -11.55 -7.43 20.05
N GLU A 206 -11.09 -8.40 20.82
CA GLU A 206 -10.98 -8.27 22.26
C GLU A 206 -9.56 -7.83 22.61
N VAL A 207 -9.47 -6.72 23.33
CA VAL A 207 -8.23 -6.08 23.72
C VAL A 207 -8.21 -5.98 25.24
N GLY A 208 -7.15 -6.49 25.86
CA GLY A 208 -6.91 -6.32 27.29
C GLY A 208 -5.91 -7.32 27.85
N ASP A 209 -5.30 -6.97 28.99
CA ASP A 209 -4.26 -7.77 29.66
C ASP A 209 -3.10 -8.21 28.74
N GLY A 210 -2.78 -7.39 27.73
CA GLY A 210 -1.74 -7.69 26.73
C GLY A 210 -2.15 -8.77 25.70
N VAL A 211 -3.41 -9.21 25.74
CA VAL A 211 -4.03 -10.13 24.78
C VAL A 211 -4.78 -9.32 23.73
N PHE A 212 -4.59 -9.70 22.47
CA PHE A 212 -5.29 -9.16 21.31
C PHE A 212 -5.86 -10.33 20.53
N GLU A 213 -7.17 -10.57 20.65
CA GLU A 213 -7.85 -11.69 20.00
C GLU A 213 -8.82 -11.16 18.94
N VAL A 214 -8.64 -11.59 17.70
CA VAL A 214 -9.61 -11.31 16.62
C VAL A 214 -10.80 -12.26 16.79
N ARG A 215 -11.96 -11.72 17.17
CA ARG A 215 -13.21 -12.48 17.31
C ARG A 215 -13.85 -12.76 15.96
N SER A 216 -13.85 -11.76 15.08
CA SER A 216 -14.34 -11.89 13.71
C SER A 216 -13.70 -10.83 12.81
N THR A 217 -13.64 -11.12 11.52
CA THR A 217 -13.15 -10.19 10.49
C THR A 217 -13.93 -10.38 9.20
N ASN A 218 -14.18 -9.28 8.49
CA ASN A 218 -14.80 -9.25 7.18
C ASN A 218 -14.26 -8.03 6.42
N GLY A 219 -14.55 -7.92 5.13
CA GLY A 219 -14.06 -6.81 4.33
C GLY A 219 -14.28 -7.00 2.84
N ASP A 220 -13.76 -6.04 2.09
CA ASP A 220 -13.69 -6.05 0.64
C ASP A 220 -12.32 -5.55 0.18
N THR A 221 -11.57 -6.43 -0.47
CA THR A 221 -10.21 -6.14 -0.99
C THR A 221 -10.19 -5.25 -2.24
N TYR A 222 -11.36 -4.76 -2.69
CA TYR A 222 -11.51 -3.89 -3.86
C TYR A 222 -12.46 -2.70 -3.62
N LEU A 223 -12.68 -2.33 -2.37
CA LEU A 223 -13.47 -1.16 -1.98
C LEU A 223 -12.58 -0.17 -1.23
N GLY A 224 -12.47 1.06 -1.73
CA GLY A 224 -11.73 2.13 -1.07
C GLY A 224 -11.74 3.40 -1.89
N GLY A 225 -10.95 4.39 -1.46
CA GLY A 225 -10.84 5.73 -2.06
C GLY A 225 -10.82 5.77 -3.59
N ASP A 226 -10.06 4.90 -4.28
CA ASP A 226 -10.00 4.95 -5.75
C ASP A 226 -11.38 4.67 -6.39
N ASN A 227 -12.27 3.92 -5.73
CA ASN A 227 -13.64 3.71 -6.21
C ASN A 227 -14.51 4.95 -6.04
N PHE A 228 -14.29 5.75 -4.99
CA PHE A 228 -15.00 7.01 -4.77
C PHE A 228 -14.53 8.04 -5.80
N ASP A 229 -13.22 8.13 -6.02
CA ASP A 229 -12.61 9.00 -7.01
C ASP A 229 -13.15 8.69 -8.40
N GLU A 230 -13.21 7.41 -8.79
CA GLU A 230 -13.78 6.99 -10.09
C GLU A 230 -15.24 7.42 -10.26
N ARG A 231 -16.06 7.32 -9.20
CA ARG A 231 -17.46 7.78 -9.27
C ARG A 231 -17.57 9.28 -9.50
N ILE A 232 -16.71 10.07 -8.85
CA ILE A 232 -16.68 11.52 -8.99
C ILE A 232 -16.16 11.90 -10.38
N ILE A 233 -15.09 11.26 -10.86
CA ILE A 233 -14.53 11.46 -12.20
C ILE A 233 -15.59 11.15 -13.26
N GLY A 234 -16.28 10.01 -13.15
CA GLY A 234 -17.35 9.64 -14.06
C GLY A 234 -18.48 10.67 -14.11
N TRP A 235 -18.92 11.15 -12.95
CA TRP A 235 -19.92 12.23 -12.88
C TRP A 235 -19.44 13.51 -13.56
N LEU A 236 -18.21 13.96 -13.28
CA LEU A 236 -17.63 15.15 -13.89
C LEU A 236 -17.50 15.01 -15.43
N ALA A 237 -17.06 13.86 -15.91
CA ALA A 237 -16.93 13.58 -17.34
C ALA A 237 -18.30 13.58 -18.05
N ASP A 238 -19.33 13.00 -17.42
CA ASP A 238 -20.69 12.98 -17.95
C ASP A 238 -21.30 14.38 -18.00
N GLU A 239 -21.13 15.21 -16.96
CA GLU A 239 -21.58 16.60 -16.97
C GLU A 239 -20.83 17.43 -18.03
N PHE A 240 -19.51 17.27 -18.13
CA PHE A 240 -18.72 17.97 -19.14
C PHE A 240 -19.17 17.62 -20.57
N LYS A 241 -19.48 16.35 -20.83
CA LYS A 241 -20.01 15.88 -22.11
C LYS A 241 -21.39 16.47 -22.40
N LYS A 242 -22.27 16.59 -21.41
CA LYS A 242 -23.59 17.23 -21.58
C LYS A 242 -23.47 18.71 -21.91
N GLU A 243 -22.59 19.43 -21.22
CA GLU A 243 -22.42 20.88 -21.37
C GLU A 243 -21.65 21.26 -22.64
N ASN A 244 -20.62 20.49 -22.99
CA ASN A 244 -19.64 20.86 -24.02
C ASN A 244 -19.66 19.94 -25.25
N GLY A 245 -20.40 18.82 -25.21
CA GLY A 245 -20.46 17.84 -26.30
C GLY A 245 -19.18 17.01 -26.51
N ILE A 246 -18.20 17.11 -25.62
CA ILE A 246 -16.89 16.45 -25.73
C ILE A 246 -16.79 15.35 -24.64
N ASP A 247 -16.40 14.14 -25.02
CA ASP A 247 -16.10 13.05 -24.08
C ASP A 247 -14.62 13.12 -23.66
N LEU A 248 -14.35 13.13 -22.36
CA LEU A 248 -13.00 13.19 -21.79
C LEU A 248 -12.41 11.81 -21.44
N ARG A 249 -13.19 10.74 -21.61
CA ARG A 249 -12.78 9.35 -21.36
C ARG A 249 -12.23 8.69 -22.62
#